data_AF-A0A1H0QXX1-F1
#
_entry.id   AF-A0A1H0QXX1-F1
#
_cell.length_a   1.000
_cell.length_b   1.000
_cell.length_c   1.000
_cell.angle_alpha   90.00
_cell.angle_beta   90.00
_cell.angle_gamma   90.00
#
_symmetry.space_group_name_H-M   'P 1'
#
loop_
_entity.id
_entity.type
_entity.pdbx_description
1 polymer ?
#
loop_
_entity_poly.entity_id
_entity_poly.type
_entity_poly.pdbx_seq_one_letter_code
_entity_poly.pdbx_strand_id
1 'polypeptide(L)'
;MPRISPTTTILLRECAGTGLATAAFAYSGWITAVTIADLLTHLTHPEQLQVELHALFAALDCLTWWAGVGGLRLAGWRATWPVAVGLALTAVSAIKVVAVGLTGHYA
;
A
#
# COMPACT_ATOMS: atom_id res chain seq x y z
N MET A 1 -20.97 -0.16 34.48
CA MET A 1 -20.69 -0.43 33.05
C MET A 1 -20.72 -1.95 32.84
N PRO A 2 -21.52 -2.48 31.91
CA PRO A 2 -21.53 -3.92 31.65
C PRO A 2 -20.16 -4.34 31.11
N ARG A 3 -19.60 -5.39 31.71
CA ARG A 3 -18.30 -5.94 31.30
C ARG A 3 -18.48 -6.60 29.94
N ILE A 4 -17.83 -6.07 28.91
CA ILE A 4 -17.83 -6.65 27.56
C ILE A 4 -17.31 -8.08 27.68
N SER A 5 -18.05 -9.05 27.13
CA SER A 5 -17.63 -10.44 27.20
C SER A 5 -16.33 -10.63 26.39
N PRO A 6 -15.43 -11.52 26.82
CA PRO A 6 -14.20 -11.77 26.06
C PRO A 6 -14.48 -12.19 24.61
N THR A 7 -15.59 -12.89 24.36
CA THR A 7 -16.00 -13.29 23.00
C THR A 7 -16.38 -12.11 22.10
N THR A 8 -17.09 -11.11 22.63
CA THR A 8 -17.47 -9.92 21.85
C THR A 8 -16.26 -9.06 21.51
N THR A 9 -15.28 -8.96 22.41
CA THR A 9 -14.01 -8.27 22.12
C THR A 9 -13.19 -8.97 21.03
N ILE A 10 -13.13 -10.31 21.04
CA ILE A 10 -12.41 -11.08 20.02
C ILE A 10 -13.08 -10.92 18.64
N LEU A 11 -14.39 -11.08 18.56
CA LEU A 11 -15.15 -10.90 17.32
C LEU A 11 -15.00 -9.48 16.74
N LEU A 12 -15.08 -8.45 17.59
CA LEU A 12 -14.87 -7.06 17.15
C LEU A 12 -13.46 -6.84 16.61
N ARG A 13 -12.44 -7.43 17.26
CA ARG A 13 -11.05 -7.35 16.83
C ARG A 13 -10.85 -8.06 15.48
N GLU A 14 -11.45 -9.22 15.28
CA GLU A 14 -11.40 -9.97 14.02
C GLU A 14 -12.10 -9.22 12.89
N CYS A 15 -13.31 -8.70 13.11
CA CYS A 15 -14.05 -7.91 12.12
C CYS A 15 -13.33 -6.60 11.78
N ALA A 16 -12.82 -5.87 12.78
CA ALA A 16 -12.05 -4.65 12.55
C ALA A 16 -10.74 -4.93 11.81
N GLY A 17 -10.04 -6.00 12.19
CA GLY A 17 -8.79 -6.41 11.55
C GLY A 17 -8.99 -6.84 10.10
N THR A 18 -10.00 -7.68 9.83
CA THR A 18 -10.34 -8.12 8.47
C THR A 18 -10.85 -6.96 7.62
N GLY A 19 -11.70 -6.09 8.15
CA GLY A 19 -12.16 -4.89 7.46
C GLY A 19 -11.03 -3.92 7.11
N LEU A 20 -10.09 -3.69 8.04
CA LEU A 20 -8.90 -2.88 7.75
C LEU A 20 -8.03 -3.55 6.68
N ALA A 21 -7.83 -4.86 6.77
CA ALA A 21 -7.04 -5.61 5.79
C ALA A 21 -7.63 -5.50 4.38
N THR A 22 -8.93 -5.76 4.22
CA THR A 22 -9.59 -5.73 2.91
C THR A 22 -9.59 -4.34 2.31
N ALA A 23 -9.94 -3.31 3.08
CA ALA A 23 -9.94 -1.94 2.60
C ALA A 23 -8.53 -1.47 2.18
N ALA A 24 -7.53 -1.77 3.00
CA ALA A 24 -6.18 -1.29 2.76
C ALA A 24 -5.50 -2.02 1.58
N PHE A 25 -5.68 -3.33 1.44
CA PHE A 25 -5.18 -4.05 0.25
C PHE A 25 -5.93 -3.67 -1.03
N ALA A 26 -7.24 -3.44 -0.97
CA ALA A 26 -7.99 -2.96 -2.14
C ALA A 26 -7.50 -1.58 -2.59
N TYR A 27 -7.24 -0.68 -1.63
CA TYR A 27 -6.74 0.66 -1.93
C TYR A 27 -5.31 0.65 -2.48
N SER A 28 -4.42 -0.18 -1.93
CA SER A 28 -3.08 -0.40 -2.49
C SER A 28 -3.15 -0.96 -3.92
N GLY A 29 -3.99 -1.96 -4.17
CA GLY A 29 -4.21 -2.49 -5.52
C GLY A 29 -4.71 -1.41 -6.50
N TRP A 30 -5.61 -0.54 -6.06
CA TRP A 30 -6.08 0.59 -6.86
C TRP A 30 -4.97 1.61 -7.18
N ILE A 31 -4.19 2.03 -6.19
CA ILE A 31 -3.06 2.95 -6.41
C ILE A 31 -2.04 2.34 -7.37
N THR A 32 -1.72 1.07 -7.18
CA THR A 32 -0.81 0.33 -8.07
C THR A 32 -1.33 0.34 -9.51
N ALA A 33 -2.61 0.06 -9.72
CA ALA A 33 -3.21 0.06 -11.06
C ALA A 33 -3.16 1.45 -11.72
N VAL A 34 -3.55 2.50 -10.99
CA VAL A 34 -3.53 3.89 -11.51
C VAL A 34 -2.11 4.32 -11.85
N THR A 35 -1.14 4.05 -10.97
CA THR A 35 0.25 4.46 -11.19
C THR A 35 0.94 3.68 -12.30
N ILE A 36 0.58 2.42 -12.52
CA ILE A 36 1.07 1.64 -13.67
C ILE A 36 0.43 2.16 -14.95
N ALA A 37 -0.88 2.39 -14.98
CA ALA A 37 -1.57 2.91 -16.15
C ALA A 37 -1.01 4.27 -16.57
N ASP A 38 -0.83 5.19 -15.62
CA ASP A 38 -0.28 6.52 -15.88
C ASP A 38 1.20 6.47 -16.35
N LEU A 39 2.00 5.58 -15.78
CA LEU A 39 3.37 5.36 -16.24
C LEU A 39 3.38 4.86 -17.69
N LEU A 40 2.53 3.88 -18.02
CA LEU A 40 2.44 3.30 -19.37
C LEU A 40 1.99 4.33 -20.40
N THR A 41 1.05 5.22 -20.06
CA THR A 41 0.58 6.27 -20.98
C THR A 41 1.64 7.33 -21.26
N HIS A 42 2.53 7.59 -20.31
CA HIS A 42 3.57 8.62 -20.43
C HIS A 42 4.95 8.05 -20.77
N LEU A 43 5.06 6.76 -21.12
CA LEU A 43 6.33 6.14 -21.55
C LEU A 43 7.00 6.84 -22.73
N THR A 44 6.21 7.43 -23.63
CA THR A 44 6.70 8.10 -24.85
C THR A 44 7.00 9.59 -24.64
N HIS A 45 6.53 10.18 -23.54
CA HIS A 45 6.65 11.60 -23.19
C HIS A 45 6.91 11.75 -21.68
N PRO A 46 8.10 11.30 -21.20
CA PRO A 46 8.41 11.24 -19.77
C PRO A 46 8.43 12.60 -19.09
N GLU A 47 8.59 13.70 -19.84
CA GLU A 47 8.51 15.08 -19.34
C GLU A 47 7.12 15.47 -18.82
N GLN A 48 6.08 14.73 -19.20
CA GLN A 48 4.71 14.93 -18.71
C GLN A 48 4.43 14.15 -17.42
N LEU A 49 5.37 13.29 -16.98
CA LEU A 49 5.22 12.50 -15.78
C LEU A 49 5.34 13.37 -14.54
N GLN A 50 4.25 13.53 -13.79
CA GLN A 50 4.25 14.27 -12.53
C GLN A 50 4.98 13.48 -11.44
N VAL A 51 6.29 13.71 -11.33
CA VAL A 51 7.22 13.06 -10.40
C VAL A 51 6.73 13.09 -8.95
N GLU A 52 6.28 14.25 -8.48
CA GLU A 52 5.81 14.43 -7.10
C GLU A 52 4.55 13.60 -6.81
N LEU A 53 3.62 13.54 -7.76
CA LEU A 53 2.39 12.75 -7.64
C LEU A 53 2.70 11.25 -7.61
N HIS A 54 3.66 10.82 -8.42
CA HIS A 54 4.16 9.46 -8.44
C HIS A 54 4.84 9.04 -7.13
N ALA A 55 5.64 9.92 -6.53
CA ALA A 55 6.26 9.70 -5.23
C ALA A 55 5.22 9.63 -4.10
N LEU A 56 4.22 10.53 -4.12
CA LEU A 56 3.10 10.53 -3.19
C LEU A 56 2.31 9.22 -3.26
N PHE A 57 1.95 8.77 -4.47
CA PHE A 57 1.22 7.52 -4.65
C PHE A 57 2.05 6.31 -4.23
N ALA A 58 3.36 6.28 -4.50
CA ALA A 58 4.23 5.22 -4.04
C ALA A 58 4.28 5.13 -2.50
N ALA A 59 4.30 6.28 -1.81
CA ALA A 59 4.25 6.33 -0.35
C ALA A 59 2.88 5.87 0.19
N LEU A 60 1.77 6.31 -0.41
CA LEU A 60 0.42 5.90 -0.05
C LEU A 60 0.20 4.39 -0.27
N ASP A 61 0.72 3.85 -1.36
CA ASP A 61 0.65 2.42 -1.68
C ASP A 61 1.38 1.59 -0.62
N CYS A 62 2.60 2.00 -0.25
CA CYS A 62 3.35 1.35 0.83
C CYS A 62 2.60 1.43 2.17
N LEU A 63 2.12 2.62 2.54
CA LEU A 63 1.40 2.83 3.80
C LEU A 63 0.12 1.98 3.87
N THR A 64 -0.65 1.93 2.79
CA THR A 64 -1.90 1.15 2.73
C THR A 64 -1.63 -0.34 2.71
N TRP A 65 -0.59 -0.81 2.03
CA TRP A 65 -0.18 -2.20 2.13
C TRP A 65 0.18 -2.60 3.58
N TRP A 66 1.01 -1.79 4.26
CA TRP A 66 1.40 -2.06 5.66
C TRP A 66 0.23 -1.91 6.64
N ALA A 67 -0.72 -1.01 6.39
CA ALA A 67 -1.97 -0.94 7.14
C ALA A 67 -2.79 -2.23 6.97
N GLY A 68 -2.80 -2.83 5.78
CA GLY A 68 -3.45 -4.11 5.52
C GLY A 68 -2.80 -5.27 6.27
N VAL A 69 -1.46 -5.30 6.29
CA VAL A 69 -0.68 -6.23 7.14
C VAL A 69 -1.03 -6.06 8.62
N GLY A 70 -1.15 -4.81 9.08
CA GLY A 70 -1.61 -4.48 10.42
C GLY A 70 -3.01 -5.03 10.71
N GLY A 71 -3.95 -4.88 9.78
CA GLY A 71 -5.29 -5.46 9.84
C GLY A 71 -5.29 -6.98 9.99
N LEU A 72 -4.49 -7.69 9.20
CA LEU A 72 -4.35 -9.15 9.32
C LEU A 72 -3.82 -9.56 10.70
N ARG A 73 -2.80 -8.86 11.22
CA ARG A 73 -2.28 -9.13 12.57
C ARG A 73 -3.29 -8.79 13.66
N LEU A 74 -4.07 -7.73 13.48
CA LEU A 74 -5.19 -7.39 14.36
C LEU A 74 -6.21 -8.53 14.36
N ALA A 75 -6.57 -9.10 13.21
CA ALA A 75 -7.46 -10.25 13.13
C ALA A 75 -6.85 -11.56 13.66
N GLY A 76 -5.57 -11.59 14.05
CA GLY A 76 -4.89 -12.80 14.52
C GLY A 76 -4.32 -13.69 13.42
N TRP A 77 -4.30 -13.20 12.17
CA TRP A 77 -3.82 -13.96 11.02
C TRP A 77 -2.31 -13.85 10.87
N ARG A 78 -1.68 -14.92 10.38
CA ARG A 78 -0.26 -14.89 10.01
C ARG A 78 -0.09 -14.14 8.70
N ALA A 79 0.53 -12.97 8.78
CA ALA A 79 0.78 -12.11 7.62
C ALA A 79 2.14 -12.37 6.95
N THR A 80 2.67 -13.60 6.94
CA THR A 80 4.01 -13.90 6.40
C THR A 80 4.16 -13.59 4.91
N TRP A 81 3.22 -14.06 4.07
CA TRP A 81 3.22 -13.74 2.64
C TRP A 81 2.95 -12.24 2.37
N PRO A 82 1.94 -11.60 3.00
CA PRO A 82 1.73 -10.15 2.86
C PRO A 82 2.94 -9.29 3.27
N VAL A 83 3.70 -9.70 4.29
CA VAL A 83 4.94 -9.01 4.67
C VAL A 83 5.99 -9.12 3.57
N ALA A 84 6.17 -10.30 2.97
CA ALA A 84 7.12 -10.48 1.87
C ALA A 84 6.77 -9.58 0.66
N VAL A 85 5.49 -9.53 0.28
CA VAL A 85 5.02 -8.64 -0.79
C VAL A 85 5.19 -7.17 -0.43
N GLY A 86 4.91 -6.78 0.82
CA GLY A 86 5.08 -5.40 1.28
C GLY A 86 6.53 -4.92 1.21
N LEU A 87 7.47 -5.80 1.56
CA LEU A 87 8.90 -5.53 1.40
C LEU A 87 9.29 -5.38 -0.08
N ALA A 88 8.76 -6.25 -0.95
CA ALA A 88 8.98 -6.14 -2.39
C ALA A 88 8.42 -4.84 -2.99
N LEU A 89 7.19 -4.46 -2.62
CA LEU A 89 6.57 -3.20 -3.02
C LEU A 89 7.39 -1.99 -2.57
N THR A 90 7.86 -2.01 -1.33
CA THR A 90 8.72 -0.94 -0.79
C THR A 90 10.01 -0.81 -1.61
N ALA A 91 10.64 -1.94 -1.96
CA ALA A 91 11.85 -1.93 -2.79
C ALA A 91 11.58 -1.40 -4.20
N VAL A 92 10.50 -1.85 -4.85
CA VAL A 92 10.10 -1.37 -6.19
C VAL A 92 9.80 0.13 -6.18
N SER A 93 9.05 0.61 -5.18
CA SER A 93 8.74 2.03 -5.01
C SER A 93 9.99 2.87 -4.79
N ALA A 94 10.96 2.39 -4.00
CA ALA A 94 12.23 3.07 -3.81
C ALA A 94 13.03 3.18 -5.14
N ILE A 95 13.09 2.09 -5.92
CA ILE A 95 13.73 2.09 -7.25
C ILE A 95 13.03 3.09 -8.17
N LYS A 96 11.70 3.11 -8.20
CA LYS A 96 10.91 4.04 -9.03
C LYS A 96 11.23 5.48 -8.67
N VAL A 97 11.23 5.84 -7.39
CA VAL A 97 11.53 7.21 -6.94
C VAL A 97 12.96 7.61 -7.29
N VAL A 98 13.95 6.72 -7.12
CA VAL A 98 15.35 6.98 -7.51
C VAL A 98 15.47 7.19 -9.02
N ALA A 99 14.87 6.32 -9.83
CA ALA A 99 14.91 6.42 -11.29
C ALA A 99 14.28 7.74 -11.77
N VAL A 100 13.11 8.09 -11.24
CA VAL A 100 12.41 9.32 -11.60
C VAL A 100 13.19 10.55 -11.14
N GLY A 101 13.77 10.53 -9.93
CA GLY A 101 14.62 11.61 -9.42
C GLY A 101 15.88 11.83 -10.26
N LEU A 102 16.51 10.76 -10.74
CA LEU A 102 17.64 10.86 -11.66
C LEU A 102 17.21 11.46 -13.01
N THR A 103 16.12 10.99 -13.61
CA THR A 103 15.62 11.57 -14.87
C THR A 103 15.25 13.04 -14.74
N GLY A 104 14.66 13.47 -13.62
CA GLY A 104 14.34 14.88 -13.38
C GLY A 104 15.56 15.76 -13.12
N HIS A 105 16.65 15.21 -12.58
CA HIS A 105 17.89 15.97 -12.37
C HIS A 105 18.71 16.15 -13.66
N TYR A 106 18.63 15.18 -14.58
CA TYR A 106 19.38 15.16 -15.84
C TYR A 106 18.57 15.64 -17.07
N ALA A 107 17.27 15.95 -16.90
CA ALA A 107 16.44 16.62 -17.91
C ALA A 107 16.58 18.15 -17.83
#